data_AF-A0A8D8LEG8-F1
#
_entry.id   AF-A0A8D8LEG8-F1
#
_cell.length_a   1.000
_cell.length_b   1.000
_cell.length_c   1.000
_cell.angle_alpha   90.00
_cell.angle_beta   90.00
_cell.angle_gamma   90.00
#
_symmetry.space_group_name_H-M   'P 1'
#
loop_
_entity.id
_entity.type
_entity.pdbx_description
1 polymer ?
#
loop_
_entity_poly.entity_id
_entity_poly.type
_entity_poly.pdbx_seq_one_letter_code
_entity_poly.pdbx_strand_id
1 'polypeptide(L)'
;MQEIIEMVRKAASADSGGKEVSPLIVLNFFIGRCKQNLHICICFSPIGSAFRSRLRLFPSLVTCCTIDWYEGWPENALEMVAKSYLERVNLNDQVKVSAVTAFKHFHITASQTSDKFYAETGRKTYITSASYLDLIRSYTEFVNTKLNETMAAKMRYIGGLEKLDFAASQVGIMQIDLEDLQPKLKVAAIETLEMMEVIEKE
;
A
#
# COMPACT_ATOMS: atom_id res chain seq x y z
N MET A 1 5.19 31.72 -36.79
CA MET A 1 3.83 32.28 -36.96
C MET A 1 3.22 31.83 -38.29
N GLN A 2 3.96 31.92 -39.40
CA GLN A 2 3.51 31.48 -40.72
C GLN A 2 3.14 29.98 -40.76
N GLU A 3 3.96 29.13 -40.13
CA GLU A 3 3.69 27.68 -39.99
C GLU A 3 2.40 27.37 -39.22
N ILE A 4 2.10 28.11 -38.14
CA ILE A 4 0.86 27.91 -37.35
C ILE A 4 -0.37 28.25 -38.20
N ILE A 5 -0.30 29.33 -38.97
CA ILE A 5 -1.38 29.73 -39.86
C ILE A 5 -1.60 28.65 -40.93
N GLU A 6 -0.53 28.10 -41.50
CA GLU A 6 -0.61 27.04 -42.51
C GLU A 6 -1.23 25.75 -41.96
N MET A 7 -0.81 25.32 -40.77
CA MET A 7 -1.35 24.13 -40.10
C MET A 7 -2.85 24.27 -39.76
N VAL A 8 -3.29 25.48 -39.39
CA VAL A 8 -4.66 25.70 -38.90
C VAL A 8 -5.62 26.14 -40.01
N ARG A 9 -5.10 26.67 -41.14
CA ARG A 9 -5.91 27.21 -42.25
C ARG A 9 -6.93 26.21 -42.78
N LYS A 10 -6.55 24.95 -42.99
CA LYS A 10 -7.47 23.91 -43.48
C LYS A 10 -8.64 23.68 -42.51
N ALA A 11 -8.35 23.66 -41.21
CA ALA A 11 -9.37 23.48 -40.18
C ALA A 11 -10.27 24.71 -40.03
N ALA A 12 -9.71 25.92 -40.13
CA ALA A 12 -10.46 27.17 -40.07
C ALA A 12 -11.39 27.36 -41.28
N SER A 13 -10.92 27.03 -42.49
CA SER A 13 -11.74 27.05 -43.70
C SER A 13 -12.87 26.02 -43.67
N ALA A 14 -12.64 24.83 -43.09
CA ALA A 14 -13.68 23.82 -42.93
C ALA A 14 -14.80 24.29 -41.97
N ASP A 15 -14.44 24.93 -40.85
CA ASP A 15 -15.40 25.49 -39.88
C ASP A 15 -16.20 26.67 -40.46
N SER A 16 -15.58 27.44 -41.37
CA SER A 16 -16.21 28.59 -42.05
C SER A 16 -16.99 28.21 -43.33
N GLY A 17 -17.28 26.93 -43.56
CA GLY A 17 -18.03 26.47 -44.73
C GLY A 17 -17.26 26.52 -46.05
N GLY A 18 -15.94 26.38 -46.03
CA GLY A 18 -15.08 26.23 -47.21
C GLY A 18 -14.61 27.52 -47.88
N LYS A 19 -14.86 28.69 -47.29
CA LYS A 19 -14.40 29.98 -47.84
C LYS A 19 -12.93 30.25 -47.55
N GLU A 20 -12.26 31.03 -48.40
CA GLU A 20 -10.91 31.53 -48.10
C GLU A 20 -10.96 32.48 -46.91
N VAL A 21 -10.13 32.19 -45.90
CA VAL A 21 -10.17 32.85 -44.60
C VAL A 21 -8.92 33.73 -44.45
N SER A 22 -9.12 35.01 -44.14
CA SER A 22 -8.03 35.95 -43.85
C SER A 22 -7.12 35.40 -42.74
N PRO A 23 -5.79 35.62 -42.80
CA PRO A 23 -4.85 35.15 -41.77
C PRO A 23 -5.25 35.54 -40.33
N LEU A 24 -5.90 36.70 -40.14
CA LEU A 24 -6.41 37.15 -38.84
C LEU A 24 -7.53 36.26 -38.30
N ILE A 25 -8.43 35.80 -39.17
CA ILE A 25 -9.53 34.92 -38.78
C ILE A 25 -8.99 33.52 -38.46
N VAL A 26 -8.00 33.02 -39.22
CA VAL A 26 -7.32 31.75 -38.91
C VAL A 26 -6.63 31.81 -37.55
N LEU A 27 -5.96 32.93 -37.23
CA LEU A 27 -5.32 33.13 -35.93
C LEU A 27 -6.35 33.20 -34.78
N ASN A 28 -7.47 33.91 -34.97
CA ASN A 28 -8.54 33.95 -33.99
C ASN A 28 -9.19 32.58 -33.77
N PHE A 29 -9.37 31.80 -34.84
CA PHE A 29 -9.84 30.42 -34.76
C PHE A 29 -8.86 29.54 -33.98
N PHE A 30 -7.56 29.67 -34.22
CA PHE A 30 -6.53 28.97 -33.45
C PHE A 30 -6.58 29.34 -31.96
N ILE A 31 -6.61 30.64 -31.64
CA ILE A 31 -6.68 31.13 -30.26
C ILE A 31 -7.96 30.64 -29.58
N GLY A 32 -9.10 30.66 -30.27
CA GLY A 32 -10.37 30.14 -29.77
C GLY A 32 -10.27 28.66 -29.40
N ARG A 33 -9.68 27.84 -30.29
CA ARG A 33 -9.43 26.42 -30.01
C ARG A 33 -8.48 26.20 -28.85
N CYS A 34 -7.41 26.99 -28.75
CA CYS A 34 -6.49 26.89 -27.61
C CYS A 34 -7.22 27.21 -26.30
N LYS A 35 -8.03 28.28 -26.24
CA LYS A 35 -8.78 28.63 -25.03
C LYS A 35 -9.80 27.56 -24.61
N GLN A 36 -10.38 26.85 -25.58
CA GLN A 36 -11.37 25.79 -25.31
C GLN A 36 -10.75 24.46 -24.89
N ASN A 37 -9.55 24.14 -25.38
CA ASN A 37 -8.98 22.79 -25.21
C ASN A 37 -7.71 22.74 -24.35
N LEU A 38 -7.02 23.87 -24.16
CA LEU A 38 -5.79 23.91 -23.37
C LEU A 38 -6.07 24.41 -21.95
N HIS A 39 -6.00 23.49 -20.99
CA HIS A 39 -6.05 23.79 -19.57
C HIS A 39 -4.68 23.51 -18.95
N ILE A 40 -4.05 24.52 -18.36
CA ILE A 40 -2.75 24.41 -17.72
C ILE A 40 -2.96 24.47 -16.20
N CYS A 41 -2.51 23.43 -15.49
CA CYS A 41 -2.45 23.44 -14.02
C CYS A 41 -1.00 23.64 -13.58
N ILE A 42 -0.77 24.61 -12.70
CA ILE A 42 0.56 24.95 -12.19
C ILE A 42 0.51 24.88 -10.66
N CYS A 43 1.41 24.09 -10.07
CA CYS A 43 1.49 23.93 -8.63
C CYS A 43 2.69 24.72 -8.08
N PHE A 44 2.43 25.60 -7.11
CA PHE A 44 3.46 26.34 -6.39
C PHE A 44 3.37 26.06 -4.90
N SER A 45 4.53 25.97 -4.24
CA SER A 45 4.54 26.05 -2.78
C SER A 45 4.39 27.53 -2.38
N PRO A 46 3.44 27.87 -1.50
CA PRO A 46 3.30 29.25 -0.99
C PRO A 46 4.41 29.62 0.00
N ILE A 47 5.27 28.66 0.36
CA ILE A 47 6.33 28.84 1.35
C ILE A 47 7.49 29.62 0.73
N GLY A 48 7.88 30.70 1.39
CA GLY A 48 9.02 31.55 1.02
C GLY A 48 8.66 32.69 0.04
N SER A 49 9.68 33.45 -0.36
CA SER A 49 9.50 34.66 -1.19
C SER A 49 9.36 34.35 -2.69
N ALA A 50 9.72 33.14 -3.13
CA ALA A 50 9.77 32.76 -4.54
C ALA A 50 8.39 32.85 -5.21
N PHE A 51 7.34 32.36 -4.55
CA PHE A 51 5.97 32.45 -5.07
C PHE A 51 5.54 33.91 -5.27
N ARG A 52 5.76 34.76 -4.27
CA ARG A 52 5.47 36.20 -4.35
C ARG A 52 6.25 36.89 -5.47
N SER A 53 7.52 36.52 -5.67
CA SER A 53 8.33 37.06 -6.77
C SER A 53 7.80 36.62 -8.14
N ARG A 54 7.36 35.36 -8.29
CA ARG A 54 6.74 34.89 -9.54
C ARG A 54 5.42 35.61 -9.84
N LEU A 55 4.57 35.83 -8.85
CA LEU A 55 3.32 36.59 -9.05
C LEU A 55 3.57 38.04 -9.50
N ARG A 56 4.65 38.67 -9.03
CA ARG A 56 5.05 40.02 -9.48
C ARG A 56 5.61 40.03 -10.90
N LEU A 57 6.36 39.00 -11.28
CA LEU A 57 6.93 38.86 -12.63
C LEU A 57 5.86 38.47 -13.66
N PHE A 58 4.84 37.72 -13.25
CA PHE A 58 3.80 37.18 -14.13
C PHE A 58 2.39 37.48 -13.60
N PRO A 59 1.86 38.69 -13.82
CA PRO A 59 0.52 39.09 -13.37
C PRO A 59 -0.61 38.20 -13.92
N SER A 60 -0.38 37.59 -15.10
CA SER A 60 -1.34 36.67 -15.73
C SER A 60 -1.71 35.47 -14.87
N LEU A 61 -0.85 35.06 -13.94
CA LEU A 61 -1.14 33.98 -12.99
C LEU A 61 -2.25 34.34 -12.00
N VAL A 62 -2.50 35.63 -11.76
CA VAL A 62 -3.58 36.09 -10.87
C VAL A 62 -4.81 36.47 -11.68
N THR A 63 -4.63 37.06 -12.87
CA THR A 63 -5.75 37.56 -13.67
C THR A 63 -6.41 36.50 -14.56
N CYS A 64 -5.65 35.51 -15.01
CA CYS A 64 -6.11 34.53 -16.01
C CYS A 64 -6.20 33.09 -15.46
N CYS A 65 -5.79 32.86 -14.22
CA CYS A 65 -5.86 31.54 -13.58
C CYS A 65 -6.76 31.62 -12.34
N THR A 66 -7.43 30.51 -12.04
CA THR A 66 -8.10 30.32 -10.76
C THR A 66 -7.08 29.86 -9.73
N ILE A 67 -6.99 30.55 -8.60
CA ILE A 67 -6.12 30.17 -7.49
C ILE A 67 -6.91 29.24 -6.57
N ASP A 68 -6.40 28.03 -6.40
CA ASP A 68 -6.92 27.04 -5.45
C ASP A 68 -5.90 26.83 -4.33
N TRP A 69 -6.33 26.99 -3.08
CA TRP A 69 -5.45 26.94 -1.91
C TRP A 69 -5.48 25.56 -1.26
N TYR A 70 -4.33 24.89 -1.26
CA TYR A 70 -4.15 23.62 -0.58
C TYR A 70 -3.60 23.85 0.83
N GLU A 71 -4.50 23.85 1.80
CA GLU A 71 -4.14 23.88 3.22
C GLU A 71 -3.80 22.47 3.74
N GLY A 72 -3.28 22.43 4.96
CA GLY A 72 -3.09 21.17 5.67
C GLY A 72 -4.41 20.39 5.78
N TRP A 73 -4.34 19.06 5.76
CA TRP A 73 -5.54 18.24 5.84
C TRP A 73 -6.27 18.46 7.17
N PRO A 74 -7.60 18.71 7.14
CA PRO A 74 -8.37 18.77 8.36
C PRO A 74 -8.40 17.40 9.04
N GLU A 75 -8.71 17.37 10.34
CA GLU A 75 -8.77 16.13 11.13
C GLU A 75 -9.63 15.05 10.48
N ASN A 76 -10.80 15.42 9.96
CA ASN A 76 -11.71 14.49 9.29
C ASN A 76 -11.08 13.86 8.04
N ALA A 77 -10.26 14.62 7.29
CA ALA A 77 -9.56 14.09 6.12
C ALA A 77 -8.44 13.13 6.53
N LEU A 78 -7.68 13.46 7.59
CA LEU A 78 -6.66 12.57 8.16
C LEU A 78 -7.27 11.22 8.57
N GLU A 79 -8.45 11.25 9.19
CA GLU A 79 -9.17 10.04 9.59
C GLU A 79 -9.68 9.23 8.40
N MET A 80 -10.28 9.87 7.40
CA MET A 80 -10.79 9.19 6.20
C MET A 80 -9.67 8.49 5.42
N VAL A 81 -8.54 9.18 5.25
CA VAL A 81 -7.38 8.60 4.54
C VAL A 81 -6.83 7.41 5.31
N ALA A 82 -6.63 7.54 6.63
CA ALA A 82 -6.17 6.42 7.46
C ALA A 82 -7.14 5.23 7.44
N LYS A 83 -8.45 5.46 7.51
CA LYS A 83 -9.48 4.41 7.41
C LYS A 83 -9.38 3.66 6.08
N SER A 84 -9.27 4.39 4.97
CA SER A 84 -9.16 3.78 3.63
C SER A 84 -7.93 2.89 3.48
N TYR A 85 -6.78 3.32 4.02
CA TYR A 85 -5.55 2.53 3.98
C TYR A 85 -5.63 1.26 4.84
N LEU A 86 -6.26 1.34 6.02
CA LEU A 86 -6.39 0.21 6.94
C LEU A 86 -7.50 -0.78 6.57
N GLU A 87 -8.41 -0.43 5.68
CA GLU A 87 -9.52 -1.28 5.26
C GLU A 87 -9.04 -2.65 4.77
N ARG A 88 -7.96 -2.66 3.98
CA ARG A 88 -7.37 -3.86 3.37
C ARG A 88 -6.50 -4.70 4.32
N VAL A 89 -6.26 -4.22 5.53
CA VAL A 89 -5.38 -4.90 6.50
C VAL A 89 -6.22 -5.87 7.33
N ASN A 90 -5.74 -7.10 7.51
CA ASN A 90 -6.40 -8.12 8.31
C ASN A 90 -6.19 -7.90 9.82
N LEU A 91 -6.77 -6.81 10.33
CA LEU A 91 -6.80 -6.44 11.74
C LEU A 91 -8.24 -6.40 12.25
N ASN A 92 -8.41 -6.57 13.57
CA ASN A 92 -9.69 -6.34 14.23
C ASN A 92 -10.11 -4.86 14.09
N ASP A 93 -11.39 -4.62 13.84
CA ASP A 93 -11.95 -3.29 13.59
C ASP A 93 -11.71 -2.32 14.76
N GLN A 94 -11.76 -2.81 16.00
CA GLN A 94 -11.43 -1.98 17.18
C GLN A 94 -9.98 -1.48 17.15
N VAL A 95 -9.05 -2.32 16.70
CA VAL A 95 -7.64 -1.96 16.56
C VAL A 95 -7.47 -0.96 15.41
N LYS A 96 -8.20 -1.14 14.30
CA LYS A 96 -8.19 -0.19 13.18
C LYS A 96 -8.66 1.20 13.62
N VAL A 97 -9.77 1.31 14.34
CA VAL A 97 -10.30 2.59 14.85
C VAL A 97 -9.29 3.26 15.79
N SER A 98 -8.66 2.48 16.68
CA SER A 98 -7.63 2.99 17.59
C SER A 98 -6.39 3.48 16.83
N ALA A 99 -5.94 2.74 15.82
CA ALA A 99 -4.80 3.11 14.97
C ALA A 99 -5.06 4.41 14.20
N VAL A 100 -6.26 4.59 13.62
CA VAL A 100 -6.65 5.85 12.95
C VAL A 100 -6.54 7.03 13.91
N THR A 101 -7.05 6.88 15.13
CA THR A 101 -7.00 7.92 16.16
C THR A 101 -5.56 8.26 16.52
N ALA A 102 -4.70 7.23 16.66
CA ALA A 102 -3.28 7.40 16.95
C ALA A 102 -2.53 8.12 15.80
N PHE A 103 -2.76 7.74 14.54
CA PHE A 103 -2.11 8.39 13.39
C PHE A 103 -2.43 9.88 13.33
N LYS A 104 -3.72 10.22 13.47
CA LYS A 104 -4.15 11.62 13.54
C LYS A 104 -3.42 12.37 14.64
N HIS A 105 -3.42 11.81 15.85
CA HIS A 105 -2.77 12.41 17.01
C HIS A 105 -1.27 12.63 16.78
N PHE A 106 -0.55 11.64 16.21
CA PHE A 106 0.87 11.76 15.91
C PHE A 106 1.15 12.86 14.89
N HIS A 107 0.34 12.97 13.84
CA HIS A 107 0.54 14.02 12.83
C HIS A 107 0.34 15.43 13.39
N ILE A 108 -0.74 15.64 14.15
CA ILE A 108 -1.03 16.94 14.78
C ILE A 108 0.07 17.30 15.78
N THR A 109 0.45 16.36 16.64
CA THR A 109 1.49 16.57 17.65
C THR A 109 2.85 16.85 16.99
N ALA A 110 3.20 16.16 15.91
CA ALA A 110 4.41 16.41 15.16
C ALA A 110 4.42 17.83 14.56
N SER A 111 3.28 18.28 14.02
CA SER A 111 3.14 19.65 13.49
C SER A 111 3.36 20.71 14.58
N GLN A 112 2.67 20.55 15.72
CA GLN A 112 2.83 21.45 16.87
C GLN A 112 4.27 21.44 17.43
N THR A 113 4.92 20.27 17.43
CA THR A 113 6.30 20.13 17.89
C THR A 113 7.28 20.78 16.93
N SER A 114 7.04 20.70 15.62
CA SER A 114 7.84 21.41 14.61
C SER A 114 7.80 22.92 14.83
N ASP A 115 6.63 23.48 15.15
CA ASP A 115 6.51 24.92 15.41
C ASP A 115 7.22 25.35 16.71
N LYS A 116 7.14 24.53 17.77
CA LYS A 116 7.92 24.75 19.00
C LYS A 116 9.43 24.67 18.72
N PHE A 117 9.86 23.66 17.97
CA PHE A 117 11.25 23.48 17.60
C PHE A 117 11.79 24.66 16.79
N TYR A 118 10.97 25.23 15.89
CA TYR A 118 11.32 26.44 15.16
C TYR A 118 11.46 27.65 16.08
N ALA A 119 10.54 27.83 17.03
CA ALA A 119 10.60 28.93 17.99
C ALA A 119 11.86 28.89 18.86
N GLU A 120 12.33 27.69 19.24
CA GLU A 120 13.49 27.51 20.11
C GLU A 120 14.83 27.55 19.36
N THR A 121 14.90 26.95 18.16
CA THR A 121 16.17 26.73 17.44
C THR A 121 16.36 27.60 16.21
N GLY A 122 15.29 28.26 15.75
CA GLY A 122 15.25 28.97 14.46
C GLY A 122 15.31 28.05 13.23
N ARG A 123 15.34 26.72 13.40
CA ARG A 123 15.41 25.76 12.28
C ARG A 123 14.01 25.27 11.93
N LYS A 124 13.57 25.52 10.69
CA LYS A 124 12.24 25.10 10.23
C LYS A 124 12.27 23.66 9.73
N THR A 125 11.37 22.84 10.25
CA THR A 125 11.04 21.51 9.71
C THR A 125 9.61 21.53 9.18
N TYR A 126 9.31 20.77 8.13
CA TYR A 126 7.98 20.77 7.52
C TYR A 126 7.32 19.42 7.73
N ILE A 127 6.16 19.43 8.38
CA ILE A 127 5.29 18.27 8.49
C ILE A 127 4.28 18.36 7.35
N THR A 128 4.27 17.36 6.47
CA THR A 128 3.48 17.37 5.23
C THR A 128 2.50 16.19 5.20
N SER A 129 1.45 16.29 4.41
CA SER A 129 0.54 15.15 4.15
C SER A 129 1.26 13.94 3.57
N ALA A 130 2.35 14.13 2.83
CA ALA A 130 3.21 13.03 2.36
C ALA A 130 3.81 12.25 3.54
N SER A 131 4.37 12.94 4.54
CA SER A 131 4.91 12.28 5.74
C SER A 131 3.86 11.49 6.54
N TYR A 132 2.59 11.93 6.50
CA TYR A 132 1.46 11.21 7.09
C TYR A 132 1.13 9.92 6.32
N LEU A 133 1.10 9.99 4.99
CA LEU A 133 0.90 8.82 4.15
C LEU A 133 2.02 7.79 4.32
N ASP A 134 3.27 8.26 4.45
CA ASP A 134 4.42 7.40 4.71
C ASP A 134 4.29 6.68 6.06
N LEU A 135 3.86 7.38 7.12
CA LEU A 135 3.58 6.78 8.43
C LEU A 135 2.58 5.63 8.32
N ILE A 136 1.44 5.86 7.66
CA ILE A 136 0.38 4.85 7.51
C ILE A 136 0.87 3.67 6.66
N ARG A 137 1.60 3.97 5.58
CA ARG A 137 2.16 2.95 4.70
C ARG A 137 3.16 2.06 5.44
N SER A 138 4.11 2.67 6.14
CA SER A 138 5.11 1.93 6.92
C SER A 138 4.46 1.08 8.01
N TYR A 139 3.45 1.60 8.71
CA TYR A 139 2.68 0.80 9.67
C TYR A 139 2.02 -0.41 9.01
N THR A 140 1.36 -0.20 7.87
CA THR A 140 0.64 -1.24 7.15
C THR A 140 1.59 -2.34 6.67
N GLU A 141 2.72 -1.97 6.08
CA GLU A 141 3.76 -2.90 5.65
C GLU A 141 4.33 -3.69 6.85
N PHE A 142 4.63 -2.99 7.94
CA PHE A 142 5.14 -3.61 9.16
C PHE A 142 4.17 -4.62 9.76
N VAL A 143 2.90 -4.26 9.90
CA VAL A 143 1.86 -5.15 10.44
C VAL A 143 1.70 -6.39 9.57
N ASN A 144 1.63 -6.24 8.25
CA ASN A 144 1.48 -7.38 7.35
C ASN A 144 2.67 -8.35 7.45
N THR A 145 3.89 -7.82 7.52
CA THR A 145 5.09 -8.64 7.75
C THR A 145 4.98 -9.42 9.06
N LYS A 146 4.60 -8.76 10.16
CA LYS A 146 4.49 -9.41 11.48
C LYS A 146 3.35 -10.43 11.56
N LEU A 147 2.23 -10.15 10.91
CA LEU A 147 1.12 -11.11 10.79
C LEU A 147 1.56 -12.36 10.01
N ASN A 148 2.27 -12.19 8.90
CA ASN A 148 2.77 -13.30 8.10
C ASN A 148 3.79 -14.15 8.87
N GLU A 149 4.74 -13.52 9.57
CA GLU A 149 5.70 -14.22 10.44
C GLU A 149 4.97 -15.05 11.51
N THR A 150 3.99 -14.46 12.17
CA THR A 150 3.20 -15.12 13.23
C THR A 150 2.36 -16.26 12.65
N MET A 151 1.74 -16.07 11.50
CA MET A 151 0.94 -17.08 10.82
C MET A 151 1.80 -18.25 10.35
N ALA A 152 2.99 -17.98 9.81
CA ALA A 152 3.96 -19.02 9.43
C ALA A 152 4.40 -19.85 10.64
N ALA A 153 4.70 -19.20 11.77
CA ALA A 153 5.03 -19.88 13.01
C ALA A 153 3.87 -20.78 13.50
N LYS A 154 2.64 -20.26 13.48
CA LYS A 154 1.43 -21.02 13.83
C LYS A 154 1.26 -22.25 12.93
N MET A 155 1.37 -22.10 11.62
CA MET A 155 1.23 -23.21 10.67
C MET A 155 2.29 -24.28 10.88
N ARG A 156 3.53 -23.89 11.22
CA ARG A 156 4.59 -24.84 11.59
C ARG A 156 4.21 -25.67 12.82
N TYR A 157 3.64 -25.06 13.85
CA TYR A 157 3.19 -25.80 15.04
C TYR A 157 2.02 -26.74 14.76
N ILE A 158 1.05 -26.30 13.95
CA ILE A 158 -0.08 -27.13 13.55
C ILE A 158 0.41 -28.37 12.79
N GLY A 159 1.27 -28.17 11.78
CA GLY A 159 1.86 -29.30 11.05
C GLY A 159 2.69 -30.22 11.95
N GLY A 160 3.40 -29.67 12.94
CA GLY A 160 4.12 -30.47 13.94
C GLY A 160 3.19 -31.32 14.81
N LEU A 161 2.08 -30.74 15.29
CA LEU A 161 1.07 -31.45 16.08
C LEU A 161 0.41 -32.57 15.26
N GLU A 162 0.06 -32.32 14.00
CA GLU A 162 -0.48 -33.34 13.10
C GLU A 162 0.49 -34.52 12.91
N LYS A 163 1.80 -34.25 12.81
CA LYS A 163 2.82 -35.30 12.71
C LYS A 163 2.97 -36.10 14.00
N LEU A 164 2.88 -35.44 15.17
CA LEU A 164 2.92 -36.13 16.46
C LEU A 164 1.68 -37.01 16.66
N ASP A 165 0.50 -36.51 16.31
CA ASP A 165 -0.76 -37.25 16.37
C ASP A 165 -0.72 -38.48 15.46
N PHE A 166 -0.23 -38.31 14.21
CA PHE A 166 0.00 -39.43 13.30
C PHE A 166 1.01 -40.45 13.84
N ALA A 167 2.12 -40.02 14.43
CA ALA A 167 3.08 -40.95 15.02
C ALA A 167 2.48 -41.71 16.22
N ALA A 168 1.70 -41.02 17.06
CA ALA A 168 1.04 -41.63 18.22
C ALA A 168 0.03 -42.71 17.78
N SER A 169 -0.76 -42.46 16.74
CA SER A 169 -1.68 -43.48 16.20
C SER A 169 -0.95 -44.69 15.64
N GLN A 170 0.17 -44.49 14.93
CA GLN A 170 1.00 -45.58 14.42
C GLN A 170 1.65 -46.41 15.54
N VAL A 171 2.13 -45.77 16.61
CA VAL A 171 2.66 -46.48 17.79
C VAL A 171 1.56 -47.28 18.48
N GLY A 172 0.34 -46.75 18.55
CA GLY A 172 -0.81 -47.51 19.09
C GLY A 172 -1.10 -48.78 18.29
N ILE A 173 -1.04 -48.72 16.96
CA ILE A 173 -1.19 -49.89 16.08
C ILE A 173 -0.05 -50.90 16.33
N MET A 174 1.20 -50.44 16.38
CA MET A 174 2.35 -51.32 16.63
C MET A 174 2.29 -52.02 17.99
N GLN A 175 1.74 -51.38 19.03
CA GLN A 175 1.56 -52.00 20.34
C GLN A 175 0.58 -53.17 20.29
N ILE A 176 -0.55 -52.98 19.59
CA ILE A 176 -1.54 -54.05 19.37
C ILE A 176 -0.90 -55.21 18.59
N ASP A 177 -0.20 -54.91 17.49
CA ASP A 177 0.48 -55.92 16.69
C ASP A 177 1.51 -56.72 17.52
N LEU A 178 2.25 -56.06 18.42
CA LEU A 178 3.22 -56.70 19.32
C LEU A 178 2.56 -57.65 20.32
N GLU A 179 1.44 -57.24 20.93
CA GLU A 179 0.66 -58.09 21.83
C GLU A 179 0.13 -59.33 21.10
N ASP A 180 -0.34 -59.19 19.86
CA ASP A 180 -0.84 -60.29 19.04
C ASP A 180 0.27 -61.24 18.55
N LEU A 181 1.49 -60.73 18.31
CA LEU A 181 2.64 -61.54 17.89
C LEU A 181 3.32 -62.30 19.04
N GLN A 182 3.27 -61.79 20.28
CA GLN A 182 3.88 -62.45 21.44
C GLN A 182 3.50 -63.94 21.62
N PRO A 183 2.21 -64.35 21.60
CA PRO A 183 1.86 -65.75 21.76
C PRO A 183 2.32 -66.61 20.57
N LYS A 184 2.25 -66.08 19.34
CA LYS A 184 2.70 -66.78 18.13
C LYS A 184 4.21 -67.07 18.17
N LEU A 185 4.99 -66.10 18.65
CA LEU A 185 6.44 -66.25 18.84
C LEU A 185 6.78 -67.31 19.90
N LYS A 186 6.02 -67.39 21.00
CA LYS A 186 6.22 -68.44 22.01
C LYS A 186 5.97 -69.83 21.44
N VAL A 187 4.90 -70.00 20.65
CA VAL A 187 4.59 -71.27 19.99
C VAL A 187 5.69 -71.64 19.00
N ALA A 188 6.08 -70.73 18.11
CA ALA A 188 7.15 -70.98 17.14
C ALA A 188 8.51 -71.29 17.81
N ALA A 189 8.81 -70.67 18.97
CA ALA A 189 10.01 -70.96 19.74
C ALA A 189 10.00 -72.38 20.35
N ILE A 190 8.84 -72.86 20.81
CA ILE A 190 8.67 -74.23 21.28
C ILE A 190 8.84 -75.21 20.11
N GLU A 191 8.16 -74.97 18.99
CA GLU A 191 8.25 -75.80 17.79
C GLU A 191 9.69 -75.91 17.24
N THR A 192 10.45 -74.81 17.29
CA THR A 192 11.87 -74.82 16.87
C THR A 192 12.78 -75.57 17.83
N LEU A 193 12.54 -75.50 19.14
CA LEU A 193 13.27 -76.31 20.13
C LEU A 193 12.98 -77.81 19.96
N GLU A 194 11.71 -78.18 19.77
CA GLU A 194 11.32 -79.56 19.50
C GLU A 194 11.98 -80.08 18.21
N MET A 195 12.02 -79.27 17.16
CA MET A 195 12.69 -79.62 15.91
C MET A 195 14.21 -79.77 16.07
N MET A 196 14.87 -78.97 16.92
CA MET A 196 16.30 -79.13 17.23
C MET A 196 16.59 -80.42 18.00
N GLU A 197 15.76 -80.80 18.97
CA GLU A 197 15.92 -82.08 19.69
C GLU A 197 15.76 -83.30 18.77
N VAL A 198 14.89 -83.21 17.75
CA VAL A 198 14.75 -84.27 16.75
C VAL A 198 16.02 -84.39 15.90
N ILE A 199 16.64 -83.27 15.53
CA ILE A 199 17.89 -83.25 14.74
C ILE A 199 19.09 -83.74 15.56
N GLU A 200 19.16 -83.49 16.89
CA GLU A 200 20.23 -84.01 17.75
C GLU A 200 20.16 -85.53 18.01
N LYS A 201 19.00 -86.14 17.77
CA LYS A 201 18.79 -87.60 17.93
C LYS A 201 19.04 -88.40 16.64
N GLU A 202 19.18 -87.74 15.50
CA GLU A 202 19.65 -88.32 14.23
C GLU A 202 21.19 -88.24 14.12
#